data_AF-A0A7U9T3H1-F1
#
_entry.id   AF-A0A7U9T3H1-F1
#
_cell.length_a   1.000
_cell.length_b   1.000
_cell.length_c   1.000
_cell.angle_alpha   90.00
_cell.angle_beta   90.00
_cell.angle_gamma   90.00
#
_symmetry.space_group_name_H-M   'P 1'
#
loop_
_entity.id
_entity.type
_entity.pdbx_description
1 polymer ?
#
loop_
_entity_poly.entity_id
_entity_poly.type
_entity_poly.pdbx_seq_one_letter_code
_entity_poly.pdbx_strand_id
1 'polypeptide(L)'
;MNKREFDQVVDLTHFLEKYTQQAINTGRNKTSAFSEEDKKIWDLYFKMLIKPGILPDGMAFGQESNDTNVGIGSDGQFYLDEFMQLLMQCYKYLYTALSSGEVFLKYKNWQTADAKETL
;
A
#
# COMPACT_ATOMS: atom_id res chain seq x y z
N MET A 1 -7.87 3.43 -14.56
CA MET A 1 -6.59 3.03 -13.93
C MET A 1 -5.89 1.97 -14.78
N ASN A 2 -4.55 1.89 -14.81
CA ASN A 2 -3.86 0.87 -15.62
C ASN A 2 -3.45 -0.37 -14.79
N LYS A 3 -3.25 -1.52 -15.46
CA LYS A 3 -2.91 -2.81 -14.80
C LYS A 3 -1.67 -2.71 -13.92
N ARG A 4 -0.65 -2.00 -14.41
CA ARG A 4 0.66 -1.91 -13.75
C ARG A 4 0.54 -1.19 -12.41
N GLU A 5 -0.20 -0.10 -12.34
CA GLU A 5 -0.49 0.61 -11.09
C GLU A 5 -1.25 -0.29 -10.11
N PHE A 6 -2.27 -1.01 -10.60
CA PHE A 6 -3.00 -1.95 -9.76
C PHE A 6 -2.10 -3.04 -9.17
N ASP A 7 -1.29 -3.71 -10.00
CA ASP A 7 -0.35 -4.73 -9.53
C ASP A 7 0.62 -4.15 -8.49
N GLN A 8 1.13 -2.93 -8.72
CA GLN A 8 2.03 -2.24 -7.77
C GLN A 8 1.35 -1.94 -6.44
N VAL A 9 0.07 -1.54 -6.45
CA VAL A 9 -0.70 -1.32 -5.21
C VAL A 9 -1.00 -2.63 -4.49
N VAL A 10 -1.26 -3.73 -5.21
CA VAL A 10 -1.37 -5.06 -4.61
C VAL A 10 -0.07 -5.45 -3.91
N ASP A 11 1.07 -5.29 -4.57
CA ASP A 11 2.38 -5.61 -4.00
C ASP A 11 2.69 -4.75 -2.76
N LEU A 12 2.41 -3.44 -2.82
CA LEU A 12 2.54 -2.56 -1.66
C LEU A 12 1.60 -2.97 -0.51
N THR A 13 0.38 -3.41 -0.82
CA THR A 13 -0.58 -3.87 0.21
C THR A 13 -0.01 -5.06 0.98
N HIS A 14 0.50 -6.08 0.28
CA HIS A 14 1.14 -7.23 0.92
C HIS A 14 2.41 -6.84 1.69
N PHE A 15 3.20 -5.90 1.15
CA PHE A 15 4.37 -5.36 1.85
C PHE A 15 3.98 -4.73 3.19
N LEU A 16 2.93 -3.90 3.22
CA LEU A 16 2.43 -3.31 4.45
C LEU A 16 1.86 -4.39 5.37
N GLU A 17 1.06 -5.33 4.86
CA GLU A 17 0.44 -6.40 5.67
C GLU A 17 1.45 -7.16 6.54
N LYS A 18 2.67 -7.42 6.03
CA LYS A 18 3.80 -8.01 6.77
C LYS A 18 4.10 -7.28 8.09
N TYR A 19 3.94 -5.96 8.13
CA TYR A 19 4.24 -5.09 9.26
C TYR A 19 3.04 -4.79 10.17
N THR A 20 1.84 -5.27 9.83
CA THR A 20 0.61 -4.98 10.59
C THR A 20 0.73 -5.36 12.06
N GLN A 21 1.22 -6.57 12.34
CA GLN A 21 1.36 -7.02 13.73
C GLN A 21 2.41 -6.20 14.49
N GLN A 22 3.50 -5.80 13.84
CA GLN A 22 4.51 -4.92 14.44
C GLN A 22 3.91 -3.55 14.78
N ALA A 23 3.15 -2.96 13.85
CA ALA A 23 2.48 -1.68 14.07
C ALA A 23 1.51 -1.76 15.26
N ILE A 24 0.67 -2.81 15.32
CA ILE A 24 -0.28 -3.04 16.41
C ILE A 24 0.45 -3.18 17.75
N ASN A 25 1.51 -4.00 17.79
CA ASN A 25 2.28 -4.25 19.02
C ASN A 25 3.02 -2.99 19.51
N THR A 26 3.46 -2.13 18.59
CA THR A 26 4.12 -0.86 18.92
C THR A 26 3.13 0.12 19.57
N GLY A 27 1.88 0.11 19.11
CA GLY A 27 0.81 0.96 19.61
C GLY A 27 0.89 2.40 19.08
N ARG A 28 0.00 3.26 19.58
CA ARG A 28 -0.18 4.63 19.08
C ARG A 28 0.91 5.62 19.51
N ASN A 29 1.57 5.37 20.63
CA ASN A 29 2.44 6.36 21.29
C ASN A 29 3.93 6.20 20.96
N LYS A 30 4.27 5.26 20.07
CA LYS A 30 5.65 4.97 19.68
C LYS A 30 5.72 4.84 18.16
N THR A 31 6.86 5.23 17.60
CA THR A 31 7.15 4.99 16.20
C THR A 31 7.69 3.58 16.02
N SER A 32 7.37 3.00 14.87
CA SER A 32 7.98 1.80 14.31
C SER A 32 8.65 2.17 12.99
N ALA A 33 9.48 1.29 12.46
CA ALA A 33 10.10 1.47 11.16
C ALA A 33 10.14 0.14 10.39
N PHE A 34 10.21 0.21 9.07
CA PHE A 34 10.58 -0.94 8.25
C PHE A 34 12.02 -1.40 8.56
N SER A 35 12.32 -2.67 8.31
CA SER A 35 13.70 -3.15 8.41
C SER A 35 14.61 -2.45 7.40
N GLU A 36 15.92 -2.48 7.63
CA GLU A 36 16.90 -1.87 6.73
C GLU A 36 16.85 -2.47 5.30
N GLU A 37 16.57 -3.76 5.19
CA GLU A 37 16.39 -4.43 3.91
C GLU A 37 15.13 -3.94 3.19
N ASP A 38 14.02 -3.87 3.93
CA ASP A 38 12.72 -3.47 3.41
C ASP A 38 12.61 -1.97 3.15
N LYS A 39 13.47 -1.15 3.78
CA LYS A 39 13.55 0.29 3.53
C LYS A 39 13.89 0.61 2.07
N LYS A 40 14.73 -0.22 1.43
CA LYS A 40 15.02 -0.08 -0.01
C LYS A 40 13.81 -0.37 -0.88
N ILE A 41 12.97 -1.31 -0.46
CA ILE A 41 11.72 -1.66 -1.14
C ILE A 41 10.70 -0.54 -0.93
N TRP A 42 10.58 -0.04 0.30
CA TRP A 42 9.76 1.12 0.63
C TRP A 42 10.13 2.35 -0.22
N ASP A 43 11.42 2.67 -0.35
CA ASP A 43 11.89 3.78 -1.20
C ASP A 43 11.39 3.70 -2.65
N LEU A 44 11.25 2.48 -3.19
CA LEU A 44 10.70 2.26 -4.52
C LEU A 44 9.20 2.55 -4.54
N TYR A 45 8.43 1.97 -3.62
CA TYR A 45 6.99 2.22 -3.53
C TYR A 45 6.67 3.69 -3.24
N PHE A 46 7.43 4.33 -2.36
CA PHE A 46 7.30 5.76 -2.06
C PHE A 46 7.46 6.60 -3.34
N LYS A 47 8.50 6.34 -4.14
CA LYS A 47 8.73 7.08 -5.40
C LYS A 47 7.69 6.78 -6.47
N MET A 48 7.15 5.56 -6.49
CA MET A 48 6.25 5.09 -7.54
C MET A 48 4.79 5.42 -7.28
N LEU A 49 4.33 5.34 -6.02
CA LEU A 49 2.92 5.40 -5.66
C LEU A 49 2.60 6.62 -4.77
N ILE A 50 3.48 6.97 -3.83
CA ILE A 50 3.21 8.02 -2.84
C ILE A 50 3.57 9.41 -3.38
N LYS A 51 4.85 9.62 -3.74
CA LYS A 51 5.37 10.90 -4.25
C LYS A 51 4.61 11.43 -5.47
N PRO A 52 4.16 10.61 -6.43
CA PRO A 52 3.34 11.07 -7.55
C PRO A 52 1.87 11.33 -7.19
N GLY A 53 1.42 11.00 -5.97
CA GLY A 53 0.05 11.20 -5.50
C GLY A 53 -0.95 10.12 -5.95
N ILE A 54 -0.48 8.92 -6.33
CA ILE A 54 -1.37 7.80 -6.70
C ILE A 54 -2.08 7.27 -5.45
N LEU A 55 -1.31 7.07 -4.38
CA LEU A 55 -1.82 6.74 -3.06
C LEU A 55 -1.53 7.89 -2.10
N PRO A 56 -2.55 8.39 -1.39
CA PRO A 56 -2.34 9.46 -0.41
C PRO A 56 -1.78 8.89 0.89
N ASP A 57 -0.52 9.18 1.18
CA ASP A 57 0.09 8.99 2.51
C ASP A 57 -0.18 10.24 3.38
N GLY A 58 -0.60 10.05 4.62
CA GLY A 58 -0.89 11.16 5.55
C GLY A 58 -2.18 11.98 5.31
N MET A 59 -2.87 11.85 4.16
CA MET A 59 -4.04 12.71 3.87
C MET A 59 -5.37 12.26 4.52
N ALA A 60 -5.40 11.20 5.34
CA ALA A 60 -6.67 10.82 5.98
C ALA A 60 -7.13 11.80 7.09
N PHE A 61 -6.31 12.80 7.44
CA PHE A 61 -6.69 13.89 8.36
C PHE A 61 -7.20 15.16 7.69
N GLY A 62 -7.44 15.18 6.37
CA GLY A 62 -8.11 16.30 5.70
C GLY A 62 -7.37 17.63 5.77
N GLN A 63 -6.05 17.62 5.93
CA GLN A 63 -5.25 18.85 5.85
C GLN A 63 -5.04 19.27 4.40
N GLU A 64 -5.36 20.52 4.08
CA GLU A 64 -5.19 21.13 2.75
C GLU A 64 -3.71 21.31 2.37
N SER A 65 -2.81 21.30 3.35
CA SER A 65 -1.37 21.31 3.14
C SER A 65 -0.84 19.88 3.05
N ASN A 66 -0.30 19.51 1.88
CA ASN A 66 0.54 18.32 1.67
C ASN A 66 1.82 18.39 2.52
N ASP A 67 1.69 18.31 3.85
CA ASP A 67 2.85 18.17 4.71
C ASP A 67 3.39 16.74 4.55
N THR A 68 4.52 16.62 3.88
CA THR A 68 5.22 15.35 3.67
C THR A 68 5.77 14.75 4.97
N ASN A 69 5.61 15.44 6.11
CA ASN A 69 5.92 14.93 7.45
C ASN A 69 4.72 14.26 8.14
N VAL A 70 3.58 14.13 7.46
CA VAL A 70 2.40 13.42 7.96
C VAL A 70 2.25 12.14 7.14
N GLY A 71 2.15 10.99 7.80
CA GLY A 71 2.18 9.68 7.13
C GLY A 71 3.50 8.94 7.33
N ILE A 72 3.70 7.83 6.62
CA ILE A 72 4.93 7.03 6.74
C ILE A 72 6.14 7.79 6.16
N GLY A 73 5.91 8.61 5.14
CA GLY A 73 6.94 9.47 4.56
C GLY A 73 8.08 8.69 3.91
N SER A 74 9.12 9.40 3.46
CA SER A 74 10.25 8.77 2.77
C SER A 74 11.20 8.02 3.69
N ASP A 75 11.17 8.26 5.00
CA ASP A 75 12.10 7.65 5.94
C ASP A 75 11.64 6.26 6.42
N GLY A 76 10.39 5.89 6.14
CA GLY A 76 9.82 4.58 6.46
C GLY A 76 9.51 4.40 7.94
N GLN A 77 9.45 5.50 8.70
CA GLN A 77 9.03 5.49 10.09
C GLN A 77 7.54 5.84 10.19
N PHE A 78 6.84 5.21 11.11
CA PHE A 78 5.40 5.38 11.21
C PHE A 78 4.87 5.17 12.63
N TYR A 79 3.84 5.94 12.97
CA TYR A 79 2.92 5.62 14.05
C TYR A 79 1.84 4.62 13.58
N LEU A 80 1.20 3.93 14.52
CA LEU A 80 0.13 2.98 14.20
C LEU A 80 -0.98 3.60 13.34
N ASP A 81 -1.41 4.83 13.64
CA ASP A 81 -2.50 5.47 12.92
C ASP A 81 -2.10 5.83 11.47
N GLU A 82 -0.86 6.27 11.23
CA GLU A 82 -0.34 6.55 9.89
C GLU A 82 -0.24 5.28 9.04
N PHE A 83 0.29 4.22 9.64
CA PHE A 83 0.39 2.92 8.99
C PHE A 83 -0.98 2.37 8.59
N MET A 84 -1.94 2.40 9.52
CA MET A 84 -3.30 1.90 9.25
C MET A 84 -4.03 2.76 8.23
N GLN A 85 -3.78 4.08 8.21
CA GLN A 85 -4.32 4.95 7.19
C GLN A 85 -3.79 4.59 5.80
N LEU A 86 -2.48 4.44 5.62
CA LEU A 86 -1.94 4.08 4.31
C LEU A 86 -2.46 2.72 3.85
N LEU A 87 -2.49 1.72 4.74
CA LEU A 87 -3.05 0.41 4.44
C LEU A 87 -4.53 0.49 4.03
N MET A 88 -5.33 1.30 4.71
CA MET A 88 -6.72 1.56 4.33
C MET A 88 -6.83 2.22 2.95
N GLN A 89 -5.94 3.15 2.61
CA GLN A 89 -5.94 3.78 1.28
C GLN A 89 -5.61 2.78 0.18
N CYS A 90 -4.68 1.84 0.43
CA CYS A 90 -4.43 0.72 -0.49
C CYS A 90 -5.72 -0.08 -0.74
N TYR A 91 -6.41 -0.54 0.31
CA TYR A 91 -7.65 -1.30 0.15
C TYR A 91 -8.75 -0.49 -0.54
N LYS A 92 -8.90 0.80 -0.22
CA LYS A 92 -9.87 1.68 -0.88
C LYS A 92 -9.59 1.80 -2.38
N TYR A 93 -8.32 1.96 -2.75
CA TYR A 93 -7.87 2.01 -4.14
C TYR A 93 -8.22 0.70 -4.86
N LEU A 94 -7.82 -0.44 -4.29
CA LEU A 94 -8.10 -1.77 -4.86
C LEU A 94 -9.60 -2.06 -4.98
N TYR A 95 -10.39 -1.71 -3.97
CA TYR A 95 -11.84 -1.88 -4.01
C TYR A 95 -12.50 -1.03 -5.10
N THR A 96 -12.10 0.24 -5.22
CA THR A 96 -12.63 1.17 -6.24
C THR A 96 -12.31 0.65 -7.64
N ALA A 97 -11.07 0.22 -7.85
CA ALA A 97 -10.57 -0.38 -9.08
C ALA A 97 -11.34 -1.63 -9.53
N LEU A 98 -11.62 -2.53 -8.59
CA LEU A 98 -12.36 -3.77 -8.85
C LEU A 98 -13.85 -3.49 -9.07
N SER A 99 -14.44 -2.57 -8.31
CA SER A 99 -15.87 -2.23 -8.39
C SER A 99 -16.23 -1.38 -9.61
N SER A 100 -15.31 -0.57 -10.12
CA SER A 100 -15.50 0.21 -11.36
C SER A 100 -15.35 -0.64 -12.64
N GLY A 101 -14.91 -1.89 -12.52
CA GLY A 101 -14.59 -2.75 -13.66
C GLY A 101 -13.34 -2.31 -14.43
N GLU A 102 -12.58 -1.34 -13.90
CA GLU A 102 -11.35 -0.81 -14.50
C GLU A 102 -10.20 -1.82 -14.48
N VAL A 103 -10.27 -2.82 -13.60
CA VAL A 103 -9.33 -3.95 -13.56
C VAL A 103 -10.02 -5.19 -14.10
N PHE A 104 -9.89 -5.36 -15.41
CA PHE A 104 -10.21 -6.58 -16.16
C PHE A 104 -11.39 -7.39 -15.62
N LEU A 105 -12.61 -6.92 -15.87
CA LEU A 105 -13.73 -7.83 -16.02
C LEU A 105 -13.57 -8.63 -17.34
N LYS A 106 -12.55 -9.48 -17.41
CA LYS A 106 -12.71 -10.81 -18.00
C LYS A 106 -12.70 -11.79 -16.84
N TYR A 107 -13.88 -11.99 -16.27
CA TYR A 107 -14.23 -12.97 -15.23
C TYR A 107 -13.74 -14.42 -15.52
N LYS A 108 -13.10 -14.69 -16.67
CA LYS A 108 -12.62 -16.01 -17.11
C LYS A 108 -11.11 -16.26 -16.97
N ASN A 109 -10.29 -15.29 -16.56
CA ASN A 109 -8.82 -15.46 -16.57
C ASN A 109 -8.15 -15.59 -15.19
N TRP A 110 -8.92 -15.71 -14.10
CA TRP A 110 -8.41 -16.29 -12.85
C TRP A 110 -8.34 -17.81 -12.99
N GLN A 111 -7.45 -18.31 -13.84
CA GLN A 111 -6.84 -19.60 -13.58
C GLN A 111 -5.73 -19.31 -12.59
N THR A 112 -5.93 -19.74 -11.35
CA THR A 112 -4.87 -19.85 -10.36
C THR A 112 -3.67 -20.50 -11.02
N ALA A 113 -2.49 -19.89 -10.87
CA ALA A 113 -1.21 -20.40 -11.38
C ALA A 113 -0.82 -21.79 -10.82
N ASP A 114 -1.71 -22.43 -10.07
CA ASP A 114 -1.59 -23.77 -9.48
C ASP A 114 -2.40 -24.86 -10.23
N ALA A 115 -3.00 -24.56 -11.38
CA ALA A 115 -3.55 -25.60 -12.25
C ALA A 115 -2.41 -26.30 -13.00
N LYS A 116 -1.79 -27.25 -12.30
CA LYS A 116 -0.82 -28.26 -12.74
C LYS A 116 -0.66 -28.41 -14.26
N GLU A 117 0.59 -28.29 -14.71
CA GLU A 117 1.07 -28.98 -15.90
C GLU A 117 0.66 -30.46 -15.82
N THR A 118 -0.27 -30.85 -16.67
CA THR A 118 -0.50 -32.26 -17.05
C THR A 118 0.03 -32.42 -18.46
N LEU A 119 1.14 -33.15 -18.59
CA LEU A 119 1.44 -33.96 -19.77
C LEU A 119 1.12 -35.42 -19.42
#